data_AF-A0A918KHG6-F1
#
_entry.id   AF-A0A918KHG6-F1
#
_cell.length_a   1.000
_cell.length_b   1.000
_cell.length_c   1.000
_cell.angle_alpha   90.00
_cell.angle_beta   90.00
_cell.angle_gamma   90.00
#
_symmetry.space_group_name_H-M   'P 1'
#
loop_
_entity.id
_entity.type
_entity.pdbx_description
1 polymer ?
#
loop_
_entity_poly.entity_id
_entity_poly.type
_entity_poly.pdbx_seq_one_letter_code
_entity_poly.pdbx_strand_id
1 'polypeptide(L)'
;MRFMTRPVNVLFLCTGNSARSILSEALLNDLGRNEDGSPRFLAWSAGSKPSGQPHPEGLAELKKQGHVTSLYRSKSWDEFSQSGAPEFDIVVTVCDNAAAEVCPVFFGPGLKVHWPQADPAHVEPLSARQAAFARTYEICKARVEALLALSETELRDPAAVQAIADIEA
;
A
#
# COMPACT_ATOMS: atom_id res chain seq x y z
N MET A 1 -11.05 17.24 20.77
CA MET A 1 -10.67 16.25 19.74
C MET A 1 -9.31 15.69 20.13
N ARG A 2 -9.16 14.37 20.22
CA ARG A 2 -7.85 13.73 20.45
C ARG A 2 -7.12 13.72 19.11
N PHE A 3 -6.03 14.47 18.99
CA PHE A 3 -5.05 14.27 17.93
C PHE A 3 -4.56 12.82 17.95
N MET A 4 -4.23 12.27 16.79
CA MET A 4 -3.59 10.96 16.72
C MET A 4 -2.23 11.03 17.43
N THR A 5 -2.12 10.38 18.59
CA THR A 5 -0.89 10.38 19.41
C THR A 5 0.17 9.40 18.90
N ARG A 6 -0.16 8.63 17.86
CA ARG A 6 0.72 7.68 17.17
C ARG A 6 0.52 7.77 15.65
N PRO A 7 1.48 7.31 14.84
CA PRO A 7 1.31 7.27 13.39
C PRO A 7 0.09 6.46 12.97
N VAL A 8 -0.48 6.80 11.82
CA VAL A 8 -1.51 6.00 11.13
C VAL A 8 -0.81 4.78 10.53
N ASN A 9 -1.17 3.59 11.01
CA ASN A 9 -0.63 2.34 10.49
C ASN A 9 -1.49 1.85 9.32
N VAL A 10 -0.88 1.65 8.16
CA VAL A 10 -1.56 1.26 6.92
C VAL A 10 -1.00 -0.05 6.39
N LEU A 11 -1.87 -1.00 6.04
CA LEU A 11 -1.51 -2.27 5.42
C LEU A 11 -2.03 -2.34 3.98
N PHE A 12 -1.11 -2.48 3.02
CA PHE A 12 -1.45 -2.74 1.62
C PHE A 12 -1.42 -4.24 1.31
N LEU A 13 -2.54 -4.79 0.88
CA LEU A 13 -2.71 -6.20 0.55
C LEU A 13 -2.88 -6.40 -0.96
N CYS A 14 -2.07 -7.28 -1.54
CA CYS A 14 -2.32 -7.85 -2.87
C CYS A 14 -2.05 -9.36 -2.86
N THR A 15 -2.34 -10.08 -3.94
CA THR A 15 -2.15 -11.54 -3.95
C THR A 15 -0.68 -11.94 -3.79
N GLY A 16 0.20 -11.40 -4.63
CA GLY A 16 1.61 -11.82 -4.73
C GLY A 16 2.60 -11.04 -3.86
N ASN A 17 2.17 -9.94 -3.23
CA ASN A 17 3.04 -8.97 -2.57
C ASN A 17 4.36 -8.71 -3.33
N SER A 18 4.22 -8.33 -4.61
CA SER A 18 5.36 -8.22 -5.54
C SER A 18 5.47 -6.85 -6.19
N ALA A 19 4.34 -6.22 -6.55
CA ALA A 19 4.32 -4.96 -7.30
C ALA A 19 3.52 -3.88 -6.57
N ARG A 20 2.21 -3.78 -6.84
CA ARG A 20 1.30 -2.71 -6.36
C ARG A 20 1.41 -2.43 -4.86
N SER A 21 1.31 -3.45 -4.01
CA SER A 21 1.37 -3.23 -2.56
C SER A 21 2.77 -2.80 -2.07
N ILE A 22 3.84 -3.22 -2.74
CA ILE A 22 5.21 -2.77 -2.44
C ILE A 22 5.42 -1.31 -2.86
N LEU A 23 4.90 -0.91 -4.04
CA LEU A 23 4.94 0.48 -4.49
C LEU A 23 4.22 1.40 -3.50
N SER A 24 3.01 1.03 -3.07
CA SER A 24 2.23 1.82 -2.10
C SER A 24 2.88 1.87 -0.71
N GLU A 25 3.42 0.75 -0.22
CA GLU A 25 4.20 0.72 1.05
C GLU A 25 5.40 1.67 0.98
N ALA A 26 6.11 1.67 -0.15
CA ALA A 26 7.28 2.51 -0.32
C ALA A 26 6.94 4.00 -0.33
N LEU A 27 5.98 4.38 -1.19
CA LEU A 27 5.51 5.75 -1.33
C LEU A 27 4.99 6.31 -0.01
N LEU A 28 4.18 5.55 0.73
CA LEU A 28 3.59 6.06 1.97
C LEU A 28 4.64 6.22 3.09
N ASN A 29 5.63 5.34 3.19
CA ASN A 29 6.71 5.47 4.17
C ASN A 29 7.69 6.60 3.84
N ASP A 30 7.86 6.93 2.55
CA ASP A 30 8.74 8.02 2.12
C ASP A 30 8.06 9.38 2.32
N LEU A 31 6.81 9.51 1.87
CA LEU A 31 6.07 10.77 1.85
C LEU A 31 5.30 11.07 3.15
N GLY A 32 4.94 10.06 3.94
CA GLY A 32 4.05 10.16 5.09
C GLY A 32 4.70 10.66 6.39
N ARG A 33 5.45 11.76 6.34
CA ARG A 33 6.17 12.35 7.49
C ARG A 33 5.58 13.69 7.94
N ASN A 34 5.73 14.00 9.21
CA ASN A 34 5.48 15.33 9.76
C ASN A 34 6.63 16.29 9.42
N GLU A 35 6.43 17.60 9.65
CA GLU A 35 7.44 18.65 9.41
C GLU A 35 8.74 18.44 10.20
N ASP A 36 8.66 17.82 11.37
CA ASP A 36 9.82 17.48 12.21
C ASP A 36 10.53 16.18 11.77
N GLY A 37 10.07 15.55 10.68
CA GLY A 37 10.61 14.30 10.14
C GLY A 37 10.11 13.03 10.81
N SER A 38 9.30 13.14 11.87
CA SER A 38 8.66 11.99 12.52
C SER A 38 7.61 11.35 11.61
N PRO A 39 7.36 10.03 11.70
CA PRO A 39 6.35 9.38 10.88
C PRO A 39 4.95 9.88 11.26
N ARG A 40 4.19 10.37 10.28
CA ARG A 40 2.74 10.57 10.40
C ARG A 40 2.00 9.30 10.01
N PHE A 41 2.54 8.57 9.03
CA PHE A 41 2.08 7.26 8.60
C PHE A 41 3.22 6.25 8.73
N LEU A 42 2.84 5.00 8.98
CA LEU A 42 3.71 3.84 8.82
C LEU A 42 2.99 2.84 7.94
N ALA A 43 3.67 2.36 6.91
CA ALA A 43 3.09 1.47 5.93
C ALA A 43 3.76 0.10 5.95
N TRP A 44 2.95 -0.92 5.73
CA TRP A 44 3.38 -2.28 5.50
C TRP A 44 2.68 -2.83 4.27
N SER A 45 3.25 -3.89 3.68
CA SER A 45 2.55 -4.69 2.68
C SER A 45 2.70 -6.18 2.92
N ALA A 46 1.70 -6.93 2.44
CA ALA A 46 1.69 -8.37 2.45
C ALA A 46 0.80 -8.92 1.32
N GLY A 47 0.78 -10.24 1.20
CA GLY A 47 -0.14 -10.91 0.32
C GLY A 47 -0.60 -12.28 0.78
N SER A 48 -1.67 -12.76 0.16
CA SER A 48 -2.26 -14.06 0.47
C SER A 48 -1.47 -15.24 -0.08
N LYS A 49 -0.78 -15.02 -1.20
CA LYS A 49 0.08 -15.99 -1.89
C LYS A 49 1.36 -15.27 -2.31
N PRO A 50 2.21 -14.87 -1.34
CA PRO A 50 3.40 -14.08 -1.64
C PRO A 50 4.29 -14.80 -2.65
N SER A 51 4.80 -14.03 -3.62
CA SER A 51 5.69 -14.52 -4.68
C SER A 51 7.10 -14.85 -4.20
N GLY A 52 7.44 -14.48 -2.96
CA GLY A 52 8.75 -14.70 -2.34
C GLY A 52 9.74 -13.56 -2.57
N GLN A 53 9.53 -12.70 -3.58
CA GLN A 53 10.38 -11.54 -3.85
C GLN A 53 9.60 -10.38 -4.50
N PRO A 54 9.97 -9.11 -4.23
CA PRO A 54 9.42 -7.99 -4.99
C PRO A 54 9.74 -8.12 -6.48
N HIS A 55 8.84 -7.63 -7.34
CA HIS A 55 9.03 -7.67 -8.78
C HIS A 55 10.16 -6.71 -9.20
N PRO A 56 11.15 -7.15 -10.00
CA PRO A 56 12.31 -6.35 -10.35
C PRO A 56 11.97 -4.98 -10.96
N GLU A 57 11.01 -4.94 -11.90
CA GLU A 57 10.57 -3.67 -12.52
C GLU A 57 9.91 -2.71 -11.53
N GLY A 58 9.26 -3.22 -10.47
CA GLY A 58 8.70 -2.37 -9.41
C GLY A 58 9.79 -1.71 -8.58
N LEU A 59 10.82 -2.49 -8.22
CA LEU A 59 12.01 -1.95 -7.55
C LEU A 59 12.80 -1.00 -8.45
N ALA A 60 12.89 -1.30 -9.75
CA ALA A 60 13.56 -0.44 -10.72
C ALA A 60 12.85 0.92 -10.85
N GLU A 61 11.52 0.93 -10.92
CA GLU A 61 10.75 2.18 -10.97
C GLU A 61 10.90 2.98 -9.66
N LEU A 62 10.80 2.34 -8.49
CA LEU A 62 11.04 3.01 -7.20
C LEU A 62 12.44 3.64 -7.15
N LYS A 63 13.47 2.89 -7.55
CA LYS A 63 14.84 3.39 -7.58
C LYS A 63 15.02 4.55 -8.56
N LYS A 64 14.40 4.48 -9.74
CA LYS A 64 14.41 5.56 -10.74
C LYS A 64 13.80 6.85 -10.20
N GLN A 65 12.81 6.74 -9.32
CA GLN A 65 12.12 7.87 -8.68
C GLN A 65 12.79 8.34 -7.37
N GLY A 66 13.91 7.71 -6.97
CA GLY A 66 14.71 8.12 -5.81
C GLY A 66 14.38 7.41 -4.50
N HIS A 67 13.48 6.43 -4.50
CA HIS A 67 13.10 5.69 -3.29
C HIS A 67 14.16 4.66 -2.86
N VAL A 68 14.32 4.46 -1.55
CA VAL A 68 15.12 3.37 -0.98
C VAL A 68 14.39 2.05 -1.17
N THR A 69 15.01 1.06 -1.81
CA THR A 69 14.34 -0.21 -2.16
C THR A 69 14.76 -1.42 -1.35
N SER A 70 15.89 -1.35 -0.63
CA SER A 70 16.48 -2.49 0.09
C SER A 70 15.67 -2.99 1.29
N LEU A 71 14.66 -2.23 1.71
CA LEU A 71 13.85 -2.53 2.89
C LEU A 71 12.62 -3.38 2.57
N TYR A 72 12.22 -3.47 1.30
CA TYR A 72 10.98 -4.14 0.89
C TYR A 72 11.21 -5.60 0.55
N ARG A 73 10.28 -6.46 1.00
CA ARG A 73 10.28 -7.89 0.70
C ARG A 73 8.86 -8.40 0.52
N SER A 74 8.71 -9.48 -0.25
CA SER A 74 7.45 -10.19 -0.36
C SER A 74 7.23 -11.05 0.90
N LYS A 75 6.03 -10.97 1.49
CA LYS A 75 5.69 -11.69 2.73
C LYS A 75 4.21 -12.07 2.78
N SER A 76 3.91 -13.16 3.51
CA SER A 76 2.53 -13.56 3.76
C SER A 76 1.89 -12.59 4.73
N TRP A 77 0.59 -12.35 4.59
CA TRP A 77 -0.18 -11.62 5.59
C TRP A 77 -0.22 -12.33 6.96
N ASP A 78 0.15 -13.63 7.02
CA ASP A 78 0.10 -14.43 8.24
C ASP A 78 1.12 -13.93 9.27
N GLU A 79 2.16 -13.25 8.79
CA GLU A 79 3.13 -12.54 9.62
C GLU A 79 2.45 -11.52 10.54
N PHE A 80 1.35 -10.93 10.09
CA PHE A 80 0.58 -9.94 10.84
C PHE A 80 -0.55 -10.53 11.68
N SER A 81 -0.70 -11.87 11.69
CA SER A 81 -1.61 -12.58 12.58
C SER A 81 -0.95 -13.01 13.90
N GLN A 82 0.35 -12.74 14.06
CA GLN A 82 1.13 -13.13 15.24
C GLN A 82 1.01 -12.11 16.37
N SER A 83 1.24 -12.56 17.62
CA SER A 83 1.30 -11.67 18.77
C SER A 83 2.40 -10.62 18.58
N GLY A 84 2.08 -9.35 18.81
CA GLY A 84 3.00 -8.22 18.61
C GLY A 84 3.01 -7.65 17.19
N ALA A 85 2.17 -8.16 16.28
CA ALA A 85 1.93 -7.50 15.00
C ALA A 85 1.41 -6.06 15.19
N PRO A 86 1.73 -5.12 14.29
CA PRO A 86 1.18 -3.77 14.34
C PRO A 86 -0.35 -3.80 14.29
N GLU A 87 -0.99 -2.93 15.07
CA GLU A 87 -2.40 -2.62 14.89
C GLU A 87 -2.55 -1.71 13.67
N PHE A 88 -3.34 -2.12 12.68
CA PHE A 88 -3.59 -1.34 11.48
C PHE A 88 -4.84 -0.50 11.63
N ASP A 89 -4.73 0.79 11.31
CA ASP A 89 -5.86 1.72 11.26
C ASP A 89 -6.59 1.64 9.92
N ILE A 90 -5.84 1.37 8.85
CA ILE A 90 -6.37 1.24 7.48
C ILE A 90 -5.76 0.01 6.80
N VAL A 91 -6.61 -0.83 6.23
CA VAL A 91 -6.23 -1.97 5.39
C VAL A 91 -6.75 -1.72 3.98
N VAL A 92 -5.84 -1.62 3.02
CA VAL A 92 -6.13 -1.34 1.61
C VAL A 92 -5.87 -2.60 0.80
N THR A 93 -6.89 -3.16 0.17
CA THR A 93 -6.72 -4.23 -0.82
C THR A 93 -6.55 -3.60 -2.21
N VAL A 94 -5.51 -4.00 -2.97
CA VAL A 94 -5.19 -3.39 -4.29
C VAL A 94 -5.41 -4.32 -5.48
N CYS A 95 -5.85 -5.56 -5.24
CA CYS A 95 -6.31 -6.46 -6.29
C CYS A 95 -7.62 -7.15 -5.89
N ASP A 96 -8.46 -7.43 -6.88
CA ASP A 96 -9.78 -8.02 -6.68
C ASP A 96 -9.69 -9.38 -5.97
N ASN A 97 -8.67 -10.18 -6.29
CA ASN A 97 -8.41 -11.43 -5.59
C ASN A 97 -8.18 -11.22 -4.08
N ALA A 98 -7.37 -10.24 -3.68
CA ALA A 98 -7.14 -9.98 -2.26
C ALA A 98 -8.39 -9.39 -1.57
N ALA A 99 -9.25 -8.70 -2.32
CA ALA A 99 -10.52 -8.19 -1.82
C ALA A 99 -11.60 -9.29 -1.67
N ALA A 100 -11.60 -10.27 -2.57
CA ALA A 100 -12.55 -11.39 -2.59
C ALA A 100 -12.15 -12.54 -1.65
N GLU A 101 -10.89 -12.63 -1.25
CA GLU A 101 -10.46 -13.56 -0.22
C GLU A 101 -11.04 -13.16 1.13
N VAL A 102 -11.43 -14.17 1.93
CA VAL A 102 -11.96 -13.95 3.28
C VAL A 102 -10.86 -13.30 4.10
N CYS A 103 -10.95 -11.98 4.21
CA CYS A 103 -10.03 -11.15 4.96
C CYS A 103 -9.96 -11.74 6.37
N PRO A 104 -8.79 -12.26 6.80
CA PRO A 104 -8.68 -12.89 8.09
C PRO A 104 -9.20 -11.93 9.17
N VAL A 105 -9.93 -12.47 10.14
CA VAL A 105 -10.52 -11.74 11.29
C VAL A 105 -9.45 -11.00 12.13
N PHE A 106 -8.17 -11.15 11.80
CA PHE A 106 -7.01 -10.74 12.60
C PHE A 106 -6.53 -9.29 12.39
N PHE A 107 -6.90 -8.57 11.33
CA PHE A 107 -6.38 -7.20 11.11
C PHE A 107 -6.99 -6.12 12.04
N GLY A 108 -7.68 -6.55 13.11
CA GLY A 108 -8.24 -5.64 14.10
C GLY A 108 -9.43 -4.82 13.60
N PRO A 109 -9.80 -3.74 14.33
CA PRO A 109 -10.95 -2.90 14.02
C PRO A 109 -10.68 -1.86 12.92
N GLY A 110 -9.52 -1.91 12.25
CA GLY A 110 -9.13 -0.95 11.22
C GLY A 110 -10.12 -0.87 10.05
N LEU A 111 -10.17 0.29 9.41
CA LEU A 111 -10.98 0.52 8.22
C LEU A 111 -10.49 -0.37 7.09
N LYS A 112 -11.41 -1.00 6.35
CA LYS A 112 -11.10 -1.83 5.20
C LYS A 112 -11.62 -1.17 3.94
N VAL A 113 -10.72 -0.92 2.99
CA VAL A 113 -11.04 -0.30 1.70
C VAL A 113 -10.42 -1.11 0.56
N HIS A 114 -10.93 -0.87 -0.65
CA HIS A 114 -10.46 -1.52 -1.85
C HIS A 114 -10.10 -0.51 -2.93
N TRP A 115 -8.84 -0.48 -3.33
CA TRP A 115 -8.31 0.41 -4.38
C TRP A 115 -7.89 -0.44 -5.58
N PRO A 116 -8.82 -0.85 -6.45
CA PRO A 116 -8.51 -1.73 -7.58
C PRO A 116 -7.42 -1.11 -8.46
N GLN A 117 -6.50 -1.96 -8.90
CA GLN A 117 -5.39 -1.56 -9.74
C GLN A 117 -4.92 -2.70 -10.63
N ALA A 118 -4.79 -2.40 -11.93
CA ALA A 118 -4.32 -3.34 -12.93
C ALA A 118 -2.94 -3.92 -12.56
N ASP A 119 -2.73 -5.21 -12.85
CA ASP A 119 -1.46 -5.88 -12.57
C ASP A 119 -0.43 -5.61 -13.66
N PRO A 120 0.68 -4.89 -13.38
CA PRO A 120 1.69 -4.63 -14.40
C PRO A 120 2.60 -5.83 -14.67
N ALA A 121 2.63 -6.84 -13.80
CA ALA A 121 3.68 -7.88 -13.79
C ALA A 121 3.70 -8.77 -15.04
N HIS A 122 2.54 -9.02 -15.65
CA HIS A 122 2.40 -9.96 -16.77
C HIS A 122 2.27 -9.27 -18.14
N VAL A 123 2.43 -7.95 -18.19
CA VAL A 123 2.41 -7.20 -19.45
C VAL A 123 3.63 -7.57 -20.30
N GLU A 124 3.42 -7.71 -21.61
CA GLU A 124 4.47 -7.96 -22.60
C GLU A 124 4.26 -7.03 -23.81
N PRO A 125 5.33 -6.63 -24.53
CA PRO A 125 6.74 -6.91 -24.26
C PRO A 125 7.29 -6.15 -23.04
N LEU A 126 8.56 -6.37 -22.66
CA LEU A 126 9.21 -5.69 -21.53
C LEU A 126 9.06 -4.15 -21.54
N SER A 127 9.14 -3.50 -22.71
CA SER A 127 8.94 -2.05 -22.80
C SER A 127 7.53 -1.61 -22.39
N ALA A 128 6.50 -2.38 -22.77
CA ALA A 128 5.13 -2.16 -22.34
C ALA A 128 4.95 -2.45 -20.84
N ARG A 129 5.65 -3.47 -20.31
CA ARG A 129 5.69 -3.75 -18.87
C ARG A 129 6.25 -2.58 -18.08
N GLN A 130 7.38 -2.03 -18.53
CA GLN A 130 8.01 -0.87 -17.89
C GLN A 130 7.07 0.35 -17.89
N ALA A 131 6.39 0.62 -19.01
CA ALA A 131 5.37 1.66 -19.07
C ALA A 131 4.19 1.37 -18.12
N ALA A 132 3.76 0.12 -17.99
CA ALA A 132 2.71 -0.28 -17.06
C ALA A 132 3.14 -0.10 -15.59
N PHE A 133 4.39 -0.40 -15.24
CA PHE A 133 4.95 -0.12 -13.91
C PHE A 133 5.05 1.37 -13.61
N ALA A 134 5.49 2.18 -14.58
CA ALA A 134 5.51 3.63 -14.43
C ALA A 134 4.09 4.19 -14.20
N ARG A 135 3.10 3.75 -14.98
CA ARG A 135 1.70 4.15 -14.76
C ARG A 135 1.17 3.68 -13.40
N THR A 136 1.49 2.45 -13.01
CA THR A 136 1.12 1.90 -11.70
C THR A 136 1.70 2.76 -10.57
N TYR A 137 2.95 3.19 -10.70
CA TYR A 137 3.61 4.09 -9.75
C TYR A 137 2.88 5.44 -9.65
N GLU A 138 2.55 6.09 -10.77
CA GLU A 138 1.84 7.38 -10.74
C GLU A 138 0.46 7.27 -10.08
N ILE A 139 -0.30 6.21 -10.36
CA ILE A 139 -1.58 5.95 -9.68
C ILE A 139 -1.37 5.74 -8.19
N CYS A 140 -0.41 4.90 -7.79
CA CYS A 140 -0.09 4.68 -6.37
C CYS A 140 0.30 5.99 -5.69
N LYS A 141 1.11 6.82 -6.34
CA LYS A 141 1.58 8.09 -5.81
C LYS A 141 0.42 9.06 -5.60
N ALA A 142 -0.42 9.26 -6.62
CA ALA A 142 -1.58 10.14 -6.52
C ALA A 142 -2.54 9.71 -5.41
N ARG A 143 -2.79 8.39 -5.26
CA ARG A 143 -3.62 7.84 -4.19
C ARG A 143 -3.00 8.00 -2.80
N VAL A 144 -1.68 7.81 -2.67
CA VAL A 144 -0.94 8.06 -1.43
C VAL A 144 -1.00 9.54 -1.07
N GLU A 145 -0.74 10.45 -2.01
CA GLU A 145 -0.83 11.90 -1.78
C GLU A 145 -2.24 12.33 -1.35
N ALA A 146 -3.28 11.76 -1.95
CA ALA A 146 -4.66 11.98 -1.52
C ALA A 146 -4.93 11.48 -0.09
N LEU A 147 -4.39 10.31 0.29
CA LEU A 147 -4.47 9.79 1.66
C LEU A 147 -3.76 10.73 2.66
N LEU A 148 -2.59 11.26 2.28
CA LEU A 148 -1.85 12.22 3.09
C LEU A 148 -2.60 13.54 3.24
N ALA A 149 -3.41 13.94 2.26
CA ALA A 149 -4.21 15.17 2.32
C ALA A 149 -5.43 15.07 3.24
N LEU A 150 -5.87 13.86 3.60
CA LEU A 150 -7.02 13.68 4.49
C LEU A 150 -6.74 14.22 5.90
N SER A 151 -7.75 14.87 6.47
CA SER A 151 -7.79 15.25 7.88
C SER A 151 -7.91 14.01 8.79
N GLU A 152 -7.63 14.20 10.07
CA GLU A 152 -7.81 13.16 11.08
C GLU A 152 -9.24 12.59 11.14
N THR A 153 -10.26 13.40 10.87
CA THR A 153 -11.65 12.94 10.85
C THR A 153 -11.91 12.08 9.63
N GLU A 154 -11.43 12.49 8.46
CA GLU A 154 -11.59 11.76 7.19
C GLU A 154 -10.81 10.44 7.19
N LEU A 155 -9.63 10.38 7.83
CA LEU A 155 -8.88 9.13 7.99
C LEU A 155 -9.63 8.07 8.81
N ARG A 156 -10.69 8.46 9.53
CA ARG A 156 -11.56 7.56 10.30
C ARG A 156 -12.89 7.28 9.59
N ASP A 157 -13.12 7.90 8.43
CA ASP A 157 -14.29 7.69 7.61
C ASP A 157 -13.96 6.72 6.46
N PRO A 158 -14.53 5.49 6.46
CA PRO A 158 -14.28 4.55 5.38
C PRO A 158 -14.71 5.08 4.01
N ALA A 159 -15.72 5.95 3.93
CA ALA A 159 -16.16 6.51 2.65
C ALA A 159 -15.12 7.47 2.06
N ALA A 160 -14.52 8.33 2.88
CA ALA A 160 -13.47 9.26 2.46
C ALA A 160 -12.22 8.51 1.97
N VAL A 161 -11.79 7.48 2.72
CA VAL A 161 -10.63 6.65 2.33
C VAL A 161 -10.95 5.79 1.11
N GLN A 162 -12.18 5.29 0.97
CA GLN A 162 -12.61 4.51 -0.19
C GLN A 162 -12.70 5.36 -1.47
N ALA A 163 -13.09 6.64 -1.38
CA ALA A 163 -13.18 7.54 -2.54
C ALA A 163 -11.83 7.77 -3.25
N ILE A 164 -10.70 7.55 -2.57
CA ILE A 164 -9.36 7.58 -3.17
C ILE A 164 -9.21 6.54 -4.29
N ALA A 165 -10.00 5.46 -4.28
CA ALA A 165 -9.99 4.44 -5.32
C ALA A 165 -10.27 5.02 -6.72
N ASP A 166 -11.06 6.09 -6.82
CA ASP A 166 -11.50 6.66 -8.10
C ASP A 166 -10.43 7.51 -8.78
N ILE A 167 -9.28 7.73 -8.11
CA ILE A 167 -8.14 8.44 -8.69
C ILE A 167 -7.45 7.53 -9.72
N GLU A 168 -7.45 7.98 -10.97
CA GLU A 168 -6.70 7.43 -12.09
C GLU A 168 -5.64 8.44 -12.57
N ALA A 169 -4.50 7.94 -13.04
CA ALA A 169 -3.40 8.72 -13.63
C ALA A 169 -3.21 8.41 -15.11
#